data_AF-A0A8S0VZV2-F1
#
_entry.id   AF-A0A8S0VZV2-F1
#
_cell.length_a   1.000
_cell.length_b   1.000
_cell.length_c   1.000
_cell.angle_alpha   90.00
_cell.angle_beta   90.00
_cell.angle_gamma   90.00
#
_symmetry.space_group_name_H-M   'P 1'
#
loop_
_entity.id
_entity.type
_entity.pdbx_description
1 polymer ?
#
loop_
_entity_poly.entity_id
_entity_poly.type
_entity_poly.pdbx_seq_one_letter_code
_entity_poly.pdbx_strand_id
1 'polypeptide(L)'
;MVDLMGWDFNSGLKPYGDEWRQHRRILQHLFKREESLVYRSIQTRKVNDLLYGLLTTPEDFLAHVRTVAAAIVVSAMYDLDIEPKGDYFVGLAEAAVSKLSESVFPGALAVNALPILRFLPEWFPGAGFKRFARGAKELTDQMLAVPIESVEKRIVYGWNISLMCSCYPSGKRRLTRSRNV
;
A
#
# COMPACT_ATOMS: atom_id res chain seq x y z
N MET A 1 15.03 -8.36 6.38
CA MET A 1 15.01 -7.23 5.42
C MET A 1 13.63 -6.64 5.22
N VAL A 2 12.59 -7.47 5.01
CA VAL A 2 11.19 -7.02 4.88
C VAL A 2 10.79 -6.04 6.00
N ASP A 3 11.04 -6.40 7.26
CA ASP A 3 10.73 -5.53 8.41
C ASP A 3 11.54 -4.22 8.42
N LEU A 4 12.80 -4.25 7.95
CA LEU A 4 13.65 -3.04 7.90
C LEU A 4 13.17 -2.06 6.82
N MET A 5 12.48 -2.56 5.80
CA MET A 5 11.92 -1.77 4.69
C MET A 5 10.46 -1.36 4.95
N GLY A 6 9.90 -1.66 6.13
CA GLY A 6 8.52 -1.32 6.49
C GLY A 6 7.45 -2.13 5.75
N TRP A 7 7.80 -3.29 5.19
CA TRP A 7 6.86 -4.14 4.43
C TRP A 7 6.15 -5.19 5.31
N ASP A 8 6.24 -5.05 6.63
CA ASP A 8 5.64 -5.94 7.61
C ASP A 8 4.10 -5.90 7.59
N PHE A 9 3.48 -4.85 7.07
CA PHE A 9 2.03 -4.78 6.86
C PHE A 9 1.52 -5.78 5.80
N ASN A 10 2.37 -6.24 4.87
CA ASN A 10 1.97 -7.05 3.73
C ASN A 10 1.68 -8.50 4.14
N SER A 11 0.40 -8.89 4.03
CA SER A 11 -0.07 -10.24 4.35
C SER A 11 0.64 -11.37 3.59
N GLY A 12 1.16 -11.10 2.38
CA GLY A 12 1.88 -12.08 1.58
C GLY A 12 3.32 -12.32 2.02
N LEU A 13 3.91 -11.40 2.80
CA LEU A 13 5.28 -11.49 3.32
C LEU A 13 5.33 -11.89 4.80
N LYS A 14 4.18 -11.89 5.49
CA LYS A 14 4.08 -12.28 6.90
C LYS A 14 4.26 -13.80 7.06
N PRO A 15 5.02 -14.25 8.08
CA PRO A 15 5.06 -15.66 8.44
C PRO A 15 3.70 -16.14 8.97
N TYR A 16 3.45 -17.45 8.88
CA TYR A 16 2.22 -18.02 9.42
C TYR A 16 2.15 -17.82 10.94
N GLY A 17 1.03 -17.27 11.41
CA GLY A 17 0.80 -16.95 12.83
C GLY A 17 -0.59 -16.35 13.03
N ASP A 18 -0.92 -15.94 14.24
CA ASP A 18 -2.24 -15.40 14.55
C ASP A 18 -2.54 -14.10 13.79
N GLU A 19 -1.55 -13.23 13.63
CA GLU A 19 -1.66 -12.00 12.84
C GLU A 19 -1.96 -12.31 11.37
N TRP A 20 -1.23 -13.25 10.76
CA TRP A 20 -1.50 -13.70 9.39
C TRP A 20 -2.91 -14.27 9.25
N ARG A 21 -3.37 -15.08 10.22
CA ARG A 21 -4.73 -15.64 10.22
C ARG A 21 -5.80 -14.55 10.30
N GLN A 22 -5.56 -13.50 11.09
CA GLN A 22 -6.44 -12.33 11.18
C GLN A 22 -6.53 -11.59 9.84
N HIS A 23 -5.39 -11.26 9.24
CA HIS A 23 -5.32 -10.66 7.91
C HIS A 23 -6.08 -11.51 6.88
N ARG A 24 -5.83 -12.84 6.88
CA ARG A 24 -6.48 -13.77 5.96
C ARG A 24 -7.99 -13.81 6.12
N ARG A 25 -8.51 -13.77 7.36
CA ARG A 25 -9.96 -13.71 7.63
C ARG A 25 -10.57 -12.43 7.07
N ILE A 26 -9.93 -11.27 7.30
CA ILE A 26 -10.40 -9.98 6.78
C ILE A 26 -10.43 -10.00 5.24
N LEU A 27 -9.33 -10.40 4.61
CA LEU A 27 -9.24 -10.48 3.14
C LEU A 27 -10.27 -11.44 2.55
N GLN A 28 -10.47 -12.61 3.16
CA GLN A 28 -11.49 -13.57 2.73
C GLN A 28 -12.91 -13.00 2.84
N HIS A 29 -13.19 -12.23 3.90
CA HIS A 29 -14.48 -11.58 4.07
C HIS A 29 -14.71 -10.49 3.02
N LEU A 30 -13.70 -9.67 2.74
CA LEU A 30 -13.81 -8.56 1.78
C LEU A 30 -13.81 -9.03 0.32
N PHE A 31 -13.13 -10.13 0.00
CA PHE A 31 -12.99 -10.66 -1.35
C PHE A 31 -13.81 -11.93 -1.60
N LYS A 32 -14.79 -12.28 -0.74
CA LYS A 32 -15.74 -13.35 -1.07
C LYS A 32 -16.55 -12.95 -2.30
N ARG A 33 -17.05 -13.95 -3.02
CA ARG A 33 -17.76 -13.78 -4.31
C ARG A 33 -18.83 -12.69 -4.28
N GLU A 34 -19.63 -12.63 -3.21
CA GLU A 34 -20.70 -11.66 -3.04
C GLU A 34 -20.19 -10.22 -2.84
N GLU A 35 -19.27 -10.00 -1.90
CA GLU A 35 -18.74 -8.64 -1.63
C GLU A 35 -17.90 -8.12 -2.80
N SER A 36 -17.21 -9.01 -3.52
CA SER A 36 -16.38 -8.62 -4.66
C SER A 36 -17.17 -7.94 -5.79
N LEU A 37 -18.49 -8.12 -5.84
CA LEU A 37 -19.35 -7.48 -6.85
C LEU A 37 -19.35 -5.95 -6.72
N VAL A 38 -19.14 -5.41 -5.52
CA VAL A 38 -19.08 -3.96 -5.28
C VAL A 38 -17.92 -3.32 -6.05
N TYR A 39 -16.84 -4.04 -6.28
CA TYR A 39 -15.67 -3.54 -7.02
C TYR A 39 -15.86 -3.53 -8.54
N ARG A 40 -16.90 -4.19 -9.09
CA ARG A 40 -17.10 -4.27 -10.55
C ARG A 40 -17.29 -2.90 -11.19
N SER A 41 -18.05 -2.01 -10.56
CA SER A 41 -18.28 -0.66 -11.07
C SER A 41 -16.98 0.15 -11.16
N ILE A 42 -16.11 0.01 -10.16
CA ILE A 42 -14.77 0.61 -10.12
C ILE A 42 -13.91 0.03 -11.23
N GLN A 43 -13.84 -1.30 -11.35
CA GLN A 43 -13.07 -1.98 -12.39
C GLN A 43 -13.53 -1.59 -13.79
N THR A 44 -14.83 -1.57 -14.07
CA THR A 44 -15.38 -1.18 -15.37
C THR A 44 -14.99 0.25 -15.73
N ARG A 45 -15.07 1.20 -14.79
CA ARG A 45 -14.66 2.59 -15.02
C ARG A 45 -13.18 2.68 -15.35
N LYS A 46 -12.33 2.08 -14.51
CA LYS A 46 -10.87 2.12 -14.70
C LYS A 46 -10.41 1.39 -15.97
N VAL A 47 -11.09 0.32 -16.36
CA VAL A 47 -10.84 -0.35 -17.65
C VAL A 47 -11.26 0.54 -18.83
N ASN A 48 -12.32 1.34 -18.71
CA ASN A 48 -12.68 2.30 -19.75
C ASN A 48 -11.57 3.36 -19.93
N ASP A 49 -11.06 3.91 -18.81
CA ASP A 49 -9.94 4.85 -18.82
C ASP A 49 -8.69 4.22 -19.47
N LEU A 50 -8.41 2.94 -19.15
CA LEU A 50 -7.33 2.17 -19.78
C LEU A 50 -7.51 2.08 -21.29
N LEU A 51 -8.70 1.69 -21.77
CA LEU A 51 -8.98 1.54 -23.20
C LEU A 51 -8.83 2.88 -23.94
N TYR A 52 -9.27 3.98 -23.32
CA TYR A 52 -9.06 5.32 -23.86
C TYR A 52 -7.58 5.71 -23.90
N GLY A 53 -6.82 5.39 -22.84
CA GLY A 53 -5.37 5.59 -22.80
C GLY A 53 -4.64 4.80 -23.90
N LEU A 54 -5.03 3.54 -24.11
CA LEU A 54 -4.46 2.69 -25.17
C LEU A 54 -4.83 3.17 -26.57
N LEU A 55 -6.00 3.80 -26.76
CA LEU A 55 -6.39 4.38 -28.04
C LEU A 55 -5.58 5.65 -28.37
N THR A 56 -5.25 6.44 -27.34
CA THR A 56 -4.63 7.76 -27.51
C THR A 56 -3.10 7.72 -27.50
N THR A 57 -2.49 6.90 -26.65
CA THR A 57 -1.03 6.71 -26.57
C THR A 57 -0.69 5.22 -26.38
N PRO A 58 -0.87 4.38 -27.42
CA PRO A 58 -0.61 2.94 -27.34
C PRO A 58 0.84 2.58 -27.01
N GLU A 59 1.80 3.47 -27.30
CA GLU A 59 3.22 3.31 -27.03
C GLU A 59 3.51 3.20 -25.52
N ASP A 60 2.65 3.81 -24.69
CA ASP A 60 2.74 3.82 -23.23
C ASP A 60 2.04 2.60 -22.58
N PHE A 61 1.85 1.49 -23.31
CA PHE A 61 1.08 0.32 -22.86
C PHE A 61 1.39 -0.12 -21.42
N LEU A 62 2.68 -0.28 -21.07
CA LEU A 62 3.07 -0.72 -19.74
C LEU A 62 2.71 0.28 -18.65
N ALA A 63 2.86 1.58 -18.92
CA ALA A 63 2.49 2.62 -17.98
C ALA A 63 0.98 2.61 -17.72
N HIS A 64 0.18 2.50 -18.79
CA HIS A 64 -1.28 2.39 -18.69
C HIS A 64 -1.74 1.18 -17.84
N VAL A 65 -1.13 0.01 -18.05
CA VAL A 65 -1.44 -1.20 -17.29
C VAL A 65 -1.04 -1.08 -15.81
N ARG A 66 0.07 -0.43 -15.50
CA ARG A 66 0.47 -0.19 -14.10
C ARG A 66 -0.45 0.80 -13.42
N THR A 67 -0.78 1.90 -14.10
CA THR A 67 -1.70 2.92 -13.58
C THR A 67 -3.08 2.35 -13.30
N VAL A 68 -3.67 1.56 -14.22
CA VAL A 68 -5.00 1.00 -13.99
C VAL A 68 -5.03 0.04 -12.79
N ALA A 69 -3.97 -0.76 -12.61
CA ALA A 69 -3.88 -1.67 -11.47
C ALA A 69 -3.81 -0.91 -10.14
N ALA A 70 -2.97 0.13 -10.06
CA ALA A 70 -2.86 0.98 -8.89
C ALA A 70 -4.17 1.76 -8.63
N ALA A 71 -4.80 2.30 -9.68
CA ALA A 71 -6.06 3.02 -9.59
C ALA A 71 -7.19 2.16 -9.03
N ILE A 72 -7.33 0.92 -9.49
CA ILE A 72 -8.33 -0.02 -8.96
C ILE A 72 -8.12 -0.25 -7.46
N VAL A 73 -6.88 -0.51 -7.03
CA VAL A 73 -6.56 -0.78 -5.61
C VAL A 73 -6.86 0.45 -4.75
N VAL A 74 -6.41 1.63 -5.17
CA VAL A 74 -6.60 2.85 -4.37
C VAL A 74 -8.07 3.26 -4.31
N SER A 75 -8.81 3.15 -5.42
CA SER A 75 -10.25 3.39 -5.42
C SER A 75 -11.02 2.37 -4.58
N ALA A 76 -10.64 1.09 -4.63
CA ALA A 76 -11.32 0.06 -3.83
C ALA A 76 -11.05 0.21 -2.32
N MET A 77 -9.82 0.54 -1.93
CA MET A 77 -9.39 0.59 -0.53
C MET A 77 -9.71 1.93 0.15
N TYR A 78 -9.45 3.04 -0.54
CA TYR A 78 -9.48 4.39 0.03
C TYR A 78 -10.61 5.26 -0.51
N ASP A 79 -11.40 4.75 -1.47
CA ASP A 79 -12.47 5.52 -2.13
C ASP A 79 -11.93 6.81 -2.78
N LEU A 80 -10.69 6.75 -3.26
CA LEU A 80 -9.99 7.83 -3.94
C LEU A 80 -9.99 7.58 -5.44
N ASP A 81 -10.35 8.59 -6.21
CA ASP A 81 -10.27 8.53 -7.66
C ASP A 81 -8.87 8.98 -8.09
N ILE A 82 -8.12 8.07 -8.70
CA ILE A 82 -6.77 8.32 -9.22
C ILE A 82 -6.86 8.83 -10.65
N GLU A 83 -6.05 9.84 -10.97
CA GLU A 83 -5.94 10.35 -12.34
C GLU A 83 -5.27 9.33 -13.28
N PRO A 84 -5.75 9.19 -14.54
CA PRO A 84 -5.23 8.19 -15.47
C PRO A 84 -3.74 8.32 -15.85
N LYS A 85 -3.12 9.48 -15.64
CA LYS A 85 -1.69 9.71 -15.87
C LYS A 85 -1.08 10.55 -14.76
N GLY A 86 0.14 10.19 -14.35
CA GLY A 86 0.99 11.05 -13.52
C GLY A 86 0.55 11.23 -12.08
N ASP A 87 -0.37 10.39 -11.59
CA ASP A 87 -0.79 10.48 -10.20
C ASP A 87 0.37 10.11 -9.27
N TYR A 88 0.64 11.00 -8.32
CA TYR A 88 1.66 10.86 -7.28
C TYR A 88 1.55 9.52 -6.55
N PHE A 89 0.33 9.00 -6.34
CA PHE A 89 0.10 7.70 -5.71
C PHE A 89 0.69 6.53 -6.50
N VAL A 90 0.55 6.55 -7.82
CA VAL A 90 1.04 5.48 -8.69
C VAL A 90 2.57 5.47 -8.70
N GLY A 91 3.19 6.64 -8.87
CA GLY A 91 4.65 6.76 -8.86
C GLY A 91 5.27 6.34 -7.52
N LEU A 92 4.61 6.66 -6.41
CA LEU A 92 5.07 6.28 -5.08
C LEU A 92 4.97 4.76 -4.85
N ALA A 93 3.86 4.15 -5.26
CA ALA A 93 3.68 2.70 -5.18
C ALA A 93 4.68 1.95 -6.08
N GLU A 94 4.90 2.42 -7.31
CA GLU A 94 5.89 1.86 -8.22
C GLU A 94 7.31 1.95 -7.64
N ALA A 95 7.68 3.10 -7.07
CA ALA A 95 8.99 3.29 -6.45
C ALA A 95 9.21 2.34 -5.25
N ALA A 96 8.20 2.20 -4.38
CA ALA A 96 8.28 1.30 -3.22
C ALA A 96 8.40 -0.16 -3.66
N VAL A 97 7.60 -0.61 -4.64
CA VAL A 97 7.66 -1.97 -5.18
C VAL A 97 8.97 -2.22 -5.93
N SER A 98 9.48 -1.25 -6.68
CA SER A 98 10.79 -1.36 -7.35
C SER A 98 11.90 -1.59 -6.32
N LYS A 99 11.91 -0.80 -5.24
CA LYS A 99 12.87 -0.98 -4.13
C LYS A 99 12.73 -2.33 -3.43
N LEU A 100 11.51 -2.83 -3.28
CA LEU A 100 11.28 -4.19 -2.78
C LEU A 100 11.88 -5.24 -3.73
N SER A 101 11.67 -5.12 -5.04
CA SER A 101 12.22 -6.07 -6.02
C SER A 101 13.75 -6.03 -6.08
N GLU A 102 14.34 -4.84 -5.95
CA GLU A 102 15.78 -4.65 -5.83
C GLU A 102 16.33 -5.26 -4.53
N SER A 103 15.53 -5.40 -3.47
CA SER A 103 15.98 -5.96 -2.20
C SER A 103 16.36 -7.44 -2.25
N VAL A 104 16.31 -8.10 -3.40
CA VAL A 104 16.77 -9.50 -3.60
C VAL A 104 18.30 -9.60 -3.75
N PHE A 105 19.05 -8.48 -3.70
CA PHE A 105 20.52 -8.51 -3.74
C PHE A 105 21.14 -9.38 -2.63
N PRO A 106 22.33 -9.98 -2.86
CA PRO A 106 22.98 -10.90 -1.91
C PRO A 106 23.21 -10.32 -0.50
N GLY A 107 23.31 -8.99 -0.36
CA GLY A 107 23.37 -8.34 0.96
C GLY A 107 22.08 -8.48 1.79
N ALA A 108 20.92 -8.57 1.16
CA ALA A 108 19.65 -8.81 1.83
C ALA A 108 19.50 -10.27 2.28
N LEU A 109 20.02 -11.22 1.49
CA LEU A 109 20.11 -12.63 1.86
C LEU A 109 20.99 -12.81 3.10
N ALA A 110 22.11 -12.10 3.20
CA ALA A 110 22.97 -12.13 4.38
C ALA A 110 22.25 -11.65 5.66
N VAL A 111 21.45 -10.57 5.56
CA VAL A 111 20.67 -10.04 6.71
C VAL A 111 19.53 -10.98 7.11
N ASN A 112 18.90 -11.65 6.14
CA ASN A 112 17.88 -12.65 6.42
C ASN A 112 18.49 -13.93 7.02
N ALA A 113 19.72 -14.31 6.62
CA ALA A 113 20.42 -15.48 7.14
C ALA A 113 21.09 -15.24 8.51
N LEU A 114 21.57 -14.02 8.77
CA LEU A 114 22.26 -13.63 10.00
C LEU A 114 21.57 -12.41 10.63
N PRO A 115 20.56 -12.64 11.50
CA PRO A 115 19.77 -11.56 12.13
C PRO A 115 20.62 -10.59 12.95
N ILE A 116 21.80 -11.02 13.42
CA ILE A 116 22.73 -10.20 14.21
C ILE A 116 23.20 -8.97 13.42
N LEU A 117 23.27 -9.07 12.09
CA LEU A 117 23.68 -7.95 11.23
C LEU A 117 22.73 -6.75 11.34
N ARG A 118 21.48 -6.93 11.79
CA ARG A 118 20.54 -5.81 12.02
C ARG A 118 21.03 -4.82 13.08
N PHE A 119 21.90 -5.23 13.99
CA PHE A 119 22.41 -4.39 15.08
C PHE A 119 23.69 -3.63 14.72
N LEU A 120 24.29 -3.89 13.55
CA LEU A 120 25.52 -3.23 13.13
C LEU A 120 25.33 -1.72 12.94
N PRO A 121 26.25 -0.86 13.39
CA PRO A 121 26.19 0.56 13.10
C PRO A 121 26.24 0.84 11.60
N GLU A 122 25.59 1.91 11.15
CA GLU A 122 25.48 2.26 9.73
C GLU A 122 26.79 2.73 9.08
N TRP A 123 27.78 3.07 9.91
CA TRP A 123 29.12 3.46 9.46
C TRP A 123 30.02 2.25 9.18
N PHE A 124 29.60 1.03 9.56
CA PHE A 124 30.41 -0.17 9.42
C PHE A 124 30.57 -0.59 7.94
N PRO A 125 31.78 -0.94 7.47
CA PRO A 125 32.00 -1.41 6.11
C PRO A 125 31.16 -2.66 5.85
N GLY A 126 30.26 -2.60 4.85
CA GLY A 126 29.29 -3.66 4.55
C GLY A 126 27.87 -3.41 5.08
N ALA A 127 27.64 -2.37 5.90
CA ALA A 127 26.30 -1.97 6.37
C ALA A 127 25.47 -1.18 5.33
N GLY A 128 25.85 -1.20 4.06
CA GLY A 128 25.15 -0.49 2.97
C GLY A 128 23.67 -0.87 2.85
N PHE A 129 23.30 -2.09 3.24
CA PHE A 129 21.91 -2.55 3.30
C PHE A 129 21.03 -1.72 4.23
N LYS A 130 21.57 -1.10 5.30
CA LYS A 130 20.81 -0.24 6.20
C LYS A 130 20.38 1.06 5.53
N ARG A 131 21.27 1.66 4.75
CA ARG A 131 20.96 2.88 3.97
C ARG A 131 19.91 2.58 2.92
N PHE A 132 20.05 1.46 2.21
CA PHE A 132 19.05 0.98 1.26
C PHE A 132 17.70 0.74 1.94
N ALA A 133 17.69 0.02 3.06
CA ALA A 133 16.46 -0.27 3.81
C ALA A 133 15.77 1.00 4.32
N ARG A 134 16.53 2.01 4.76
CA ARG A 134 15.96 3.31 5.17
C ARG A 134 15.25 4.02 4.02
N GLY A 135 15.91 4.13 2.86
CA GLY A 135 15.29 4.78 1.70
C GLY A 135 14.05 4.03 1.22
N ALA A 136 14.09 2.69 1.24
CA ALA A 136 12.92 1.88 0.94
C ALA A 136 11.80 2.05 1.98
N LYS A 137 12.14 2.12 3.27
CA LYS A 137 11.18 2.35 4.35
C LYS A 137 10.50 3.70 4.21
N GLU A 138 11.23 4.75 3.90
CA GLU A 138 10.65 6.09 3.69
C GLU A 138 9.63 6.10 2.56
N LEU A 139 9.91 5.41 1.45
CA LEU A 139 8.96 5.24 0.35
C LEU A 139 7.74 4.42 0.77
N THR A 140 7.94 3.31 1.49
CA THR A 140 6.84 2.48 1.99
C THR A 140 5.96 3.23 2.98
N ASP A 141 6.55 3.98 3.91
CA ASP A 141 5.84 4.76 4.91
C ASP A 141 4.98 5.85 4.23
N GLN A 142 5.53 6.54 3.23
CA GLN A 142 4.77 7.51 2.42
C GLN A 142 3.64 6.83 1.63
N MET A 143 3.92 5.68 1.00
CA MET A 143 2.93 4.93 0.23
C MET A 143 1.69 4.56 1.06
N LEU A 144 1.88 4.28 2.36
CA LEU A 144 0.79 3.99 3.29
C LEU A 144 0.14 5.25 3.87
N ALA A 145 0.95 6.24 4.25
CA ALA A 145 0.46 7.42 4.95
C ALA A 145 -0.36 8.34 4.05
N VAL A 146 0.08 8.61 2.82
CA VAL A 146 -0.53 9.63 1.95
C VAL A 146 -2.00 9.30 1.62
N PRO A 147 -2.37 8.05 1.26
CA PRO A 147 -3.79 7.72 1.04
C PRO A 147 -4.61 7.85 2.32
N ILE A 148 -4.08 7.39 3.45
CA ILE A 148 -4.77 7.45 4.75
C ILE A 148 -5.02 8.90 5.16
N GLU A 149 -4.02 9.77 5.06
CA GLU A 149 -4.16 11.20 5.36
C GLU A 149 -5.20 11.89 4.45
N SER A 150 -5.25 11.48 3.18
CA SER A 150 -6.23 11.99 2.22
C SER A 150 -7.65 11.59 2.60
N VAL A 151 -7.84 10.34 3.06
CA VAL A 151 -9.12 9.86 3.60
C VAL A 151 -9.47 10.56 4.90
N GLU A 152 -8.55 10.69 5.85
CA GLU A 152 -8.79 11.37 7.13
C GLU A 152 -9.28 12.81 6.91
N LYS A 153 -8.68 13.54 5.97
CA LYS A 153 -9.14 14.88 5.59
C LYS A 153 -10.59 14.84 5.10
N ARG A 154 -10.96 13.91 4.21
CA ARG A 154 -12.34 13.77 3.70
C ARG A 154 -13.35 13.44 4.80
N ILE A 155 -12.98 12.61 5.78
CA ILE A 155 -13.82 12.31 6.97
C ILE A 155 -14.10 13.59 7.75
N VAL A 156 -13.06 14.41 8.02
CA VAL A 156 -13.21 15.67 8.77
C VAL A 156 -14.16 16.64 8.06
N TYR A 157 -14.14 16.68 6.73
CA TYR A 157 -15.04 17.51 5.93
C TYR A 157 -16.46 16.91 5.74
N GLY A 158 -16.76 15.75 6.35
CA GLY A 158 -18.11 15.18 6.38
C GLY A 158 -18.52 14.37 5.14
N TRP A 159 -17.56 13.86 4.37
CA TRP A 159 -17.84 13.04 3.19
C TRP A 159 -18.16 11.59 3.59
N ASN A 160 -19.18 10.98 2.96
CA ASN A 160 -19.45 9.54 3.08
C ASN A 160 -18.35 8.77 2.34
N ILE A 161 -17.65 7.88 3.06
CA ILE A 161 -16.58 7.03 2.50
C ILE A 161 -17.04 5.58 2.54
N SER A 162 -16.66 4.80 1.52
CA SER A 162 -16.93 3.36 1.41
C SER A 162 -16.54 2.52 2.64
N LEU A 163 -17.26 1.40 2.83
CA LEU A 163 -17.23 0.49 3.99
C LEU A 163 -15.83 -0.03 4.36
N MET A 164 -14.92 -0.13 3.39
CA MET A 164 -13.59 -0.70 3.60
C MET A 164 -12.71 0.18 4.51
N CYS A 165 -12.85 1.51 4.41
CA CYS A 165 -12.19 2.45 5.32
C CYS A 165 -12.76 2.39 6.75
N SER A 166 -14.04 2.04 6.92
CA SER A 166 -14.66 1.88 8.24
C SER A 166 -14.10 0.69 9.04
N CYS A 167 -13.52 -0.29 8.37
CA CYS A 167 -12.90 -1.46 9.00
C CYS A 167 -11.44 -1.25 9.38
N TYR A 168 -10.82 -0.13 8.98
CA TYR A 168 -9.47 0.20 9.41
C TYR A 168 -9.53 0.78 10.83
N PRO A 169 -8.97 0.11 11.86
CA PRO A 169 -8.92 0.66 13.19
C PRO A 169 -7.93 1.83 13.16
N SER A 170 -8.44 3.03 12.91
CA SER A 170 -7.72 4.25 13.21
C SER A 170 -7.38 4.18 14.71
N GLY A 171 -6.09 4.08 15.02
CA GLY A 171 -5.53 4.04 16.38
C GLY A 171 -5.74 5.35 17.17
N LYS A 172 -6.81 6.09 16.90
CA LYS A 172 -7.21 7.28 17.64
C LYS A 172 -8.16 6.82 18.77
N ARG A 173 -7.58 6.73 19.97
CA ARG A 173 -8.29 6.74 21.26
C ARG A 173 -9.52 7.65 21.15
N ARG A 174 -10.71 7.08 21.36
CA ARG A 174 -11.94 7.84 21.56
C ARG A 174 -11.71 8.82 22.71
N LEU A 175 -11.54 10.09 22.38
CA LEU A 175 -11.83 11.15 23.34
C LEU A 175 -13.34 11.18 23.48
N THR A 176 -13.79 10.61 24.60
CA THR A 176 -15.15 10.66 25.10
C THR A 176 -15.63 12.11 25.11
N ARG A 177 -16.62 12.41 24.28
CA ARG A 177 -17.39 13.64 24.34
C ARG A 177 -18.27 13.57 25.58
N SER A 178 -17.74 14.04 26.71
CA SER A 178 -18.52 14.35 27.91
C SER A 178 -19.50 15.45 27.55
N ARG A 179 -20.78 15.10 27.37
CA ARG A 179 -21.89 16.04 27.51
C ARG A 179 -22.08 16.25 29.00
N ASN A 180 -21.63 17.38 29.52
CA ASN A 180 -22.10 17.88 30.80
C ASN A 180 -23.34 18.73 30.56
N VAL A 181 -24.42 18.31 31.23
CA VAL A 181 -25.48 19.17 31.76
C VAL A 181 -24.87 20.07 32.83
#